data_AF-A0A7C4IXS1-F1
#
_entry.id   AF-A0A7C4IXS1-F1
#
_cell.length_a   1.000
_cell.length_b   1.000
_cell.length_c   1.000
_cell.angle_alpha   90.00
_cell.angle_beta   90.00
_cell.angle_gamma   90.00
#
_symmetry.space_group_name_H-M   'P 1'
#
loop_
_entity.id
_entity.type
_entity.pdbx_description
1 polymer ?
#
loop_
_entity_poly.entity_id
_entity_poly.type
_entity_poly.pdbx_seq_one_letter_code
_entity_poly.pdbx_strand_id
1 'polypeptide(L)'
;MAMQNDDPRTDMPVTLCAPDQNKSCFACCPPIRPPGYEHLQYPNEIKRLLRENTASLRKTDRSLSPITGFSCWALGYLDGGFKRIGCLLHPSQNHGDDLRFRVDYGDKCSRESCVEAVIFAQLSPAAKDFWLRLSDGLDSFSYSSRSVNPLFRILGWGAPVLTLIAAAEKEDASAATSILETHSFFKTTLSPRANAYLLRVLVTPANVDLLRKAPFRGRFEELSGRLCRDLPLKAPGSSSAPYVHSLPMDSDFLDFLRLGCRIARLDEEEAASMKEVTDHELARFRNELV
;
A
#
# COMPACT_ATOMS: atom_id res chain seq x y z
N MET A 1 -14.68 -21.49 -39.41
CA MET A 1 -14.09 -20.19 -39.06
C MET A 1 -14.63 -19.77 -37.70
N ALA A 2 -13.92 -20.13 -36.63
CA ALA A 2 -14.26 -19.67 -35.30
C ALA A 2 -13.69 -18.26 -35.13
N MET A 3 -14.55 -17.28 -34.85
CA MET A 3 -14.11 -15.94 -34.50
C MET A 3 -13.42 -16.01 -33.14
N GLN A 4 -12.11 -15.77 -33.15
CA GLN A 4 -11.36 -15.44 -31.94
C GLN A 4 -11.93 -14.13 -31.40
N ASN A 5 -12.60 -14.21 -30.25
CA ASN A 5 -12.90 -13.04 -29.43
C ASN A 5 -11.58 -12.62 -28.77
N ASP A 6 -10.75 -11.90 -29.51
CA ASP A 6 -9.64 -11.14 -28.94
C ASP A 6 -10.24 -9.91 -28.25
N ASP A 7 -10.46 -9.98 -26.93
CA ASP A 7 -10.78 -8.79 -26.11
C ASP A 7 -9.51 -7.92 -26.03
N PRO A 8 -9.49 -6.71 -26.61
CA PRO A 8 -8.28 -5.90 -26.74
C PRO A 8 -7.84 -5.22 -25.42
N ARG A 9 -8.18 -5.81 -24.26
CA ARG A 9 -7.92 -5.22 -22.93
C ARG A 9 -6.99 -6.06 -22.05
N THR A 10 -6.42 -7.13 -22.57
CA THR A 10 -5.53 -8.06 -21.83
C THR A 10 -4.10 -7.53 -21.59
N ASP A 11 -3.74 -6.36 -22.12
CA ASP A 11 -2.36 -5.87 -22.11
C ASP A 11 -2.11 -4.66 -21.18
N MET A 12 -3.10 -4.26 -20.37
CA MET A 12 -2.90 -3.18 -19.39
C MET A 12 -2.22 -3.74 -18.14
N PRO A 13 -1.10 -3.13 -17.67
CA PRO A 13 -0.41 -3.62 -16.50
C PRO A 13 -1.31 -3.51 -15.26
N VAL A 14 -1.38 -4.61 -14.50
CA VAL A 14 -2.13 -4.68 -13.24
C VAL A 14 -1.58 -3.64 -12.26
N THR A 15 -2.49 -2.81 -11.71
CA THR A 15 -2.17 -1.81 -10.69
C THR A 15 -2.99 -2.05 -9.43
N LEU A 16 -2.51 -1.54 -8.28
CA LEU A 16 -3.31 -1.62 -7.04
C LEU A 16 -4.67 -0.94 -7.19
N CYS A 17 -4.73 0.15 -7.97
CA CYS A 17 -5.96 0.91 -8.17
C CYS A 17 -6.95 0.25 -9.13
N ALA A 18 -6.46 -0.52 -10.10
CA ALA A 18 -7.27 -1.28 -11.05
C ALA A 18 -6.71 -2.73 -11.13
N PRO A 19 -7.02 -3.57 -10.13
CA PRO A 19 -6.48 -4.92 -10.04
C PRO A 19 -7.11 -5.88 -11.05
N ASP A 20 -8.41 -5.72 -11.35
CA ASP A 20 -9.14 -6.62 -12.25
C ASP A 20 -10.43 -5.95 -12.80
N GLN A 21 -11.28 -6.74 -13.46
CA GLN A 21 -12.52 -6.27 -14.07
C GLN A 21 -13.71 -6.17 -13.10
N ASN A 22 -13.60 -6.73 -11.89
CA ASN A 22 -14.67 -6.78 -10.90
C ASN A 22 -14.51 -5.75 -9.77
N LYS A 23 -13.32 -5.21 -9.55
CA LYS A 23 -13.07 -4.21 -8.51
C LYS A 23 -11.98 -3.21 -8.89
N SER A 24 -12.01 -2.06 -8.23
CA SER A 24 -11.00 -0.99 -8.29
C SER A 24 -10.96 -0.23 -6.97
N CYS A 25 -9.81 0.36 -6.66
CA CYS A 25 -9.62 1.19 -5.47
C CYS A 25 -9.93 2.66 -5.76
N PHE A 26 -10.63 3.31 -4.83
CA PHE A 26 -10.87 4.75 -4.81
C PHE A 26 -10.58 5.40 -3.44
N ALA A 27 -9.77 4.74 -2.62
CA ALA A 27 -9.47 5.14 -1.23
C ALA A 27 -8.86 6.55 -1.12
N CYS A 28 -7.89 6.86 -1.98
CA CYS A 28 -7.16 8.13 -1.99
C CYS A 28 -7.70 9.14 -3.01
N CYS A 29 -8.83 8.84 -3.67
CA CYS A 29 -9.41 9.75 -4.65
C CYS A 29 -9.91 11.05 -3.99
N PRO A 30 -9.69 12.22 -4.63
CA PRO A 30 -10.10 13.51 -4.10
C PRO A 30 -11.56 13.61 -3.63
N PRO A 31 -11.87 14.57 -2.75
CA PRO A 31 -10.97 15.58 -2.18
C PRO A 31 -10.02 15.02 -1.10
N ILE A 32 -9.15 15.87 -0.54
CA ILE A 32 -8.38 15.52 0.67
C ILE A 32 -9.37 15.18 1.77
N ARG A 33 -9.21 14.01 2.40
CA ARG A 33 -10.11 13.51 3.44
C ARG A 33 -9.45 13.62 4.82
N PRO A 34 -10.24 13.77 5.90
CA PRO A 34 -9.71 13.71 7.25
C PRO A 34 -8.98 12.38 7.52
N PRO A 35 -7.98 12.38 8.43
CA PRO A 35 -7.36 11.14 8.89
C PRO A 35 -8.42 10.15 9.40
N GLY A 36 -8.31 8.88 9.01
CA GLY A 36 -9.24 7.83 9.43
C GLY A 36 -10.58 7.77 8.68
N TYR A 37 -10.79 8.62 7.66
CA TYR A 37 -11.99 8.53 6.83
C TYR A 37 -12.07 7.17 6.10
N GLU A 38 -13.25 6.55 6.13
CA GLU A 38 -13.55 5.28 5.46
C GLU A 38 -14.87 5.38 4.69
N HIS A 39 -14.85 5.08 3.38
CA HIS A 39 -16.04 5.13 2.52
C HIS A 39 -17.15 4.16 2.98
N LEU A 40 -16.76 3.06 3.62
CA LEU A 40 -17.67 2.04 4.14
C LEU A 40 -18.61 2.54 5.24
N GLN A 41 -18.31 3.70 5.86
CA GLN A 41 -19.20 4.29 6.85
C GLN A 41 -20.45 4.93 6.22
N TYR A 42 -20.41 5.27 4.92
CA TYR A 42 -21.48 5.99 4.21
C TYR A 42 -21.82 5.32 2.86
N PRO A 43 -22.08 4.01 2.81
CA PRO A 43 -22.08 3.27 1.56
C PRO A 43 -23.24 3.67 0.65
N ASN A 44 -24.41 3.99 1.21
CA ASN A 44 -25.60 4.31 0.40
C ASN A 44 -25.51 5.72 -0.18
N GLU A 45 -25.04 6.67 0.61
CA GLU A 45 -24.79 8.06 0.22
C GLU A 45 -23.75 8.11 -0.90
N ILE A 46 -22.63 7.40 -0.71
CA ILE A 46 -21.57 7.33 -1.72
C ILE A 46 -22.06 6.60 -2.97
N LYS A 47 -22.78 5.47 -2.88
CA LYS A 47 -23.35 4.78 -4.05
C LYS A 47 -24.27 5.70 -4.86
N ARG A 48 -25.15 6.46 -4.18
CA ARG A 48 -26.03 7.42 -4.83
C ARG A 48 -25.22 8.50 -5.55
N LEU A 49 -24.25 9.10 -4.86
CA LEU A 49 -23.39 10.13 -5.41
C LEU A 49 -22.62 9.65 -6.66
N LEU A 50 -22.05 8.45 -6.61
CA LEU A 50 -21.33 7.87 -7.73
C LEU A 50 -22.25 7.63 -8.94
N ARG A 51 -23.51 7.21 -8.72
CA ARG A 51 -24.50 7.06 -9.80
C ARG A 51 -24.85 8.41 -10.42
N GLU A 52 -25.10 9.41 -9.58
CA GLU A 52 -25.41 10.77 -10.03
C GLU A 52 -24.25 11.32 -10.87
N ASN A 53 -23.01 11.23 -10.39
CA ASN A 53 -21.80 11.64 -11.12
C ASN A 53 -21.63 10.91 -12.46
N THR A 54 -21.81 9.58 -12.48
CA THR A 54 -21.74 8.78 -13.70
C THR A 54 -22.79 9.22 -14.72
N ALA A 55 -24.02 9.50 -14.29
CA ALA A 55 -25.11 9.90 -15.17
C ALA A 55 -24.98 11.36 -15.64
N SER A 56 -24.47 12.25 -14.80
CA SER A 56 -24.37 13.69 -15.10
C SER A 56 -23.13 14.07 -15.91
N LEU A 57 -22.20 13.13 -16.16
CA LEU A 57 -20.95 13.41 -16.83
C LEU A 57 -21.16 13.87 -18.28
N ARG A 58 -20.95 15.16 -18.51
CA ARG A 58 -20.88 15.74 -19.86
C ARG A 58 -19.48 15.50 -20.43
N LYS A 59 -19.33 14.47 -21.27
CA LYS A 59 -18.04 14.06 -21.85
C LYS A 59 -17.43 15.11 -22.79
N THR A 60 -18.26 15.87 -23.49
CA THR A 60 -17.82 16.90 -24.46
C THR A 60 -17.50 18.25 -23.82
N ASP A 61 -17.92 18.44 -22.57
CA ASP A 61 -17.64 19.67 -21.83
C ASP A 61 -16.18 19.69 -21.38
N ARG A 62 -15.48 20.79 -21.65
CA ARG A 62 -14.07 21.02 -21.26
C ARG A 62 -13.91 22.12 -20.22
N SER A 63 -15.02 22.65 -19.69
CA SER A 63 -14.98 23.68 -18.67
C SER A 63 -14.37 23.17 -17.36
N LEU A 64 -13.72 24.09 -16.64
CA LEU A 64 -13.23 23.87 -15.29
C LEU A 64 -14.41 23.96 -14.32
N SER A 65 -14.54 22.94 -13.48
CA SER A 65 -15.53 22.85 -12.41
C SER A 65 -14.82 22.32 -11.17
N PRO A 66 -14.47 23.18 -10.20
CA PRO A 66 -13.69 22.74 -9.05
C PRO A 66 -14.52 21.80 -8.16
N ILE A 67 -13.83 20.97 -7.38
CA ILE A 67 -14.48 20.12 -6.38
C ILE A 67 -15.11 21.01 -5.30
N THR A 68 -16.43 20.98 -5.19
CA THR A 68 -17.17 21.64 -4.10
C THR A 68 -17.71 20.57 -3.15
N GLY A 69 -17.39 20.67 -1.85
CA GLY A 69 -17.81 19.70 -0.83
C GLY A 69 -16.86 18.50 -0.64
N PHE A 70 -17.42 17.37 -0.19
CA PHE A 70 -16.66 16.22 0.33
C PHE A 70 -16.39 15.10 -0.70
N SER A 71 -16.73 15.30 -1.98
CA SER A 71 -16.58 14.31 -3.03
C SER A 71 -16.24 14.95 -4.37
N CYS A 72 -15.31 14.34 -5.11
CA CYS A 72 -15.03 14.72 -6.49
C CYS A 72 -16.20 14.33 -7.40
N TRP A 73 -16.77 15.30 -8.13
CA TRP A 73 -17.84 15.05 -9.11
C TRP A 73 -17.40 14.17 -10.28
N ALA A 74 -16.09 14.05 -10.52
CA ALA A 74 -15.53 13.15 -11.53
C ALA A 74 -15.34 11.71 -11.04
N LEU A 75 -15.62 11.41 -9.77
CA LEU A 75 -15.56 10.05 -9.25
C LEU A 75 -16.90 9.36 -9.49
N GLY A 76 -16.88 8.22 -10.18
CA GLY A 76 -18.09 7.48 -10.53
C GLY A 76 -17.82 6.02 -10.86
N TYR A 77 -18.84 5.33 -11.32
CA TYR A 77 -18.74 3.97 -11.84
C TYR A 77 -18.15 3.93 -13.24
N LEU A 78 -17.20 3.01 -13.45
CA LEU A 78 -16.44 2.83 -14.69
C LEU A 78 -17.02 1.76 -15.61
N ASP A 79 -18.09 1.08 -15.18
CA ASP A 79 -18.77 0.03 -15.94
C ASP A 79 -20.28 0.09 -15.68
N GLY A 80 -21.05 -0.46 -16.63
CA GLY A 80 -22.51 -0.51 -16.54
C GLY A 80 -23.06 -1.45 -15.47
N GLY A 81 -22.21 -2.33 -14.92
CA GLY A 81 -22.56 -3.22 -13.81
C GLY A 81 -22.37 -2.57 -12.43
N PHE A 82 -21.92 -1.31 -12.38
CA PHE A 82 -21.63 -0.58 -11.14
C PHE A 82 -20.64 -1.30 -10.21
N LYS A 83 -19.67 -2.02 -10.78
CA LYS A 83 -18.69 -2.78 -10.00
C LYS A 83 -17.45 -1.96 -9.67
N ARG A 84 -16.84 -1.36 -10.68
CA ARG A 84 -15.60 -0.59 -10.59
C ARG A 84 -15.91 0.88 -10.42
N ILE A 85 -15.15 1.51 -9.54
CA ILE A 85 -15.24 2.93 -9.18
C ILE A 85 -13.91 3.60 -9.48
N GLY A 86 -13.95 4.78 -10.09
CA GLY A 86 -12.74 5.56 -10.33
C GLY A 86 -13.03 6.88 -11.01
N CYS A 87 -11.96 7.53 -11.46
CA CYS A 87 -12.07 8.85 -12.10
C CYS A 87 -12.59 8.70 -13.54
N LEU A 88 -13.78 9.24 -13.79
CA LEU A 88 -14.44 9.29 -15.09
C LEU A 88 -13.67 10.15 -16.11
N LEU A 89 -12.81 11.04 -15.63
CA LEU A 89 -11.95 11.92 -16.44
C LEU A 89 -10.54 11.36 -16.65
N HIS A 90 -10.25 10.17 -16.13
CA HIS A 90 -8.92 9.57 -16.25
C HIS A 90 -8.60 9.26 -17.72
N PRO A 91 -7.33 9.39 -18.17
CA PRO A 91 -6.93 9.04 -19.53
C PRO A 91 -7.35 7.63 -19.97
N SER A 92 -7.28 6.65 -19.05
CA SER A 92 -7.72 5.27 -19.31
C SER A 92 -9.22 5.12 -19.59
N GLN A 93 -10.02 6.13 -19.27
CA GLN A 93 -11.46 6.18 -19.56
C GLN A 93 -11.80 7.06 -20.77
N ASN A 94 -10.81 7.77 -21.32
CA ASN A 94 -11.01 8.83 -22.32
C ASN A 94 -10.01 8.71 -23.48
N HIS A 95 -9.71 7.49 -23.92
CA HIS A 95 -8.84 7.23 -25.08
C HIS A 95 -7.46 7.91 -25.02
N GLY A 96 -6.92 8.07 -23.81
CA GLY A 96 -5.65 8.74 -23.58
C GLY A 96 -5.74 10.25 -23.37
N ASP A 97 -6.89 10.90 -23.61
CA ASP A 97 -7.07 12.33 -23.31
C ASP A 97 -7.19 12.54 -21.79
N ASP A 98 -6.30 13.35 -21.22
CA ASP A 98 -6.31 13.64 -19.80
C ASP A 98 -7.29 14.79 -19.51
N LEU A 99 -8.48 14.43 -19.06
CA LEU A 99 -9.52 15.41 -18.72
C LEU A 99 -9.49 15.80 -17.24
N ARG A 100 -8.53 15.32 -16.44
CA ARG A 100 -8.46 15.56 -14.99
C ARG A 100 -8.21 17.03 -14.65
N PHE A 101 -7.75 17.86 -15.59
CA PHE A 101 -7.63 19.31 -15.39
C PHE A 101 -8.97 19.96 -15.02
N ARG A 102 -10.11 19.37 -15.41
CA ARG A 102 -11.45 19.94 -15.16
C ARG A 102 -11.81 20.06 -13.68
N VAL A 103 -11.21 19.25 -12.80
CA VAL A 103 -11.57 19.21 -11.37
C VAL A 103 -10.72 20.14 -10.48
N ASP A 104 -9.84 20.96 -11.06
CA ASP A 104 -8.87 21.81 -10.32
C ASP A 104 -7.92 21.02 -9.39
N TYR A 105 -7.91 19.69 -9.52
CA TYR A 105 -7.07 18.74 -8.81
C TYR A 105 -6.20 17.91 -9.76
N GLY A 106 -6.19 18.25 -11.06
CA GLY A 106 -5.53 17.49 -12.12
C GLY A 106 -4.06 17.21 -11.82
N ASP A 107 -3.30 18.25 -11.47
CA ASP A 107 -1.86 18.17 -11.16
C ASP A 107 -1.55 17.27 -9.95
N LYS A 108 -2.46 17.23 -8.98
CA LYS A 108 -2.33 16.31 -7.85
C LYS A 108 -2.63 14.89 -8.28
N CYS A 109 -3.72 14.70 -9.02
CA CYS A 109 -4.15 13.38 -9.48
C CYS A 109 -3.16 12.73 -10.46
N SER A 110 -2.39 13.53 -11.20
CA SER A 110 -1.37 13.05 -12.14
C SER A 110 -0.04 12.72 -11.47
N ARG A 111 0.35 13.45 -10.42
CA ARG A 111 1.66 13.28 -9.75
C ARG A 111 1.65 12.37 -8.52
N GLU A 112 0.57 12.39 -7.74
CA GLU A 112 0.56 11.75 -6.43
C GLU A 112 0.08 10.29 -6.51
N SER A 113 0.83 9.38 -5.88
CA SER A 113 0.42 7.99 -5.65
C SER A 113 0.48 7.68 -4.15
N CYS A 114 -0.46 6.89 -3.65
CA CYS A 114 -0.36 6.43 -2.25
C CYS A 114 0.82 5.47 -2.09
N VAL A 115 1.35 5.39 -0.87
CA VAL A 115 2.51 4.54 -0.56
C VAL A 115 2.27 3.09 -0.93
N GLU A 116 1.05 2.59 -0.72
CA GLU A 116 0.69 1.21 -1.03
C GLU A 116 0.73 0.96 -2.54
N ALA A 117 0.28 1.91 -3.35
CA ALA A 117 0.35 1.80 -4.82
C ALA A 117 1.80 1.85 -5.32
N VAL A 118 2.65 2.69 -4.72
CA VAL A 118 4.09 2.75 -5.05
C VAL A 118 4.77 1.42 -4.73
N ILE A 119 4.54 0.85 -3.55
CA ILE A 119 5.11 -0.45 -3.17
C ILE A 119 4.58 -1.56 -4.09
N PHE A 120 3.27 -1.60 -4.34
CA PHE A 120 2.68 -2.59 -5.22
C PHE A 120 3.26 -2.53 -6.63
N ALA A 121 3.53 -1.33 -7.16
CA ALA A 121 4.12 -1.16 -8.49
C ALA A 121 5.51 -1.82 -8.63
N GLN A 122 6.28 -1.88 -7.53
CA GLN A 122 7.62 -2.47 -7.48
C GLN A 122 7.61 -4.01 -7.38
N LEU A 123 6.46 -4.63 -7.09
CA LEU A 123 6.34 -6.10 -7.06
C LEU A 123 6.53 -6.69 -8.45
N SER A 124 7.11 -7.89 -8.52
CA SER A 124 7.12 -8.69 -9.75
C SER A 124 5.68 -9.05 -10.16
N PRO A 125 5.41 -9.34 -11.45
CA PRO A 125 4.06 -9.74 -11.89
C PRO A 125 3.49 -10.91 -11.08
N ALA A 126 4.27 -11.96 -10.87
CA ALA A 126 3.85 -13.11 -10.05
C ALA A 126 3.54 -12.72 -8.59
N ALA A 127 4.32 -11.80 -8.00
CA ALA A 127 4.04 -11.31 -6.65
C ALA A 127 2.77 -10.44 -6.60
N LYS A 128 2.49 -9.62 -7.62
CA LYS A 128 1.23 -8.88 -7.73
C LYS A 128 0.04 -9.83 -7.73
N ASP A 129 0.08 -10.86 -8.57
CA ASP A 129 -1.00 -11.85 -8.68
C ASP A 129 -1.16 -12.64 -7.38
N PHE A 130 -0.06 -13.05 -6.74
CA PHE A 130 -0.09 -13.74 -5.46
C PHE A 130 -0.75 -12.90 -4.36
N TRP A 131 -0.32 -11.64 -4.18
CA TRP A 131 -0.82 -10.80 -3.09
C TRP A 131 -2.23 -10.25 -3.35
N LEU A 132 -2.64 -10.10 -4.61
CA LEU A 132 -4.03 -9.71 -4.93
C LEU A 132 -5.06 -10.74 -4.47
N ARG A 133 -4.69 -12.02 -4.33
CA ARG A 133 -5.58 -13.07 -3.80
C ARG A 133 -6.13 -12.71 -2.42
N LEU A 134 -5.37 -11.96 -1.61
CA LEU A 134 -5.84 -11.47 -0.30
C LEU A 134 -7.10 -10.60 -0.37
N SER A 135 -7.44 -10.14 -1.57
CA SER A 135 -8.57 -9.26 -1.85
C SER A 135 -9.65 -9.93 -2.70
N ASP A 136 -9.58 -11.25 -2.89
CA ASP A 136 -10.58 -12.01 -3.61
C ASP A 136 -11.95 -11.92 -2.93
N GLY A 137 -13.00 -11.75 -3.73
CA GLY A 137 -14.37 -11.57 -3.24
C GLY A 137 -14.70 -10.18 -2.70
N LEU A 138 -13.73 -9.26 -2.57
CA LEU A 138 -14.01 -7.88 -2.16
C LEU A 138 -14.63 -7.08 -3.31
N ASP A 139 -15.69 -6.33 -3.02
CA ASP A 139 -16.21 -5.29 -3.92
C ASP A 139 -15.35 -4.03 -3.87
N SER A 140 -15.57 -3.06 -4.77
CA SER A 140 -14.78 -1.82 -4.78
C SER A 140 -14.79 -1.05 -3.45
N PHE A 141 -15.87 -1.12 -2.67
CA PHE A 141 -15.95 -0.44 -1.37
C PHE A 141 -15.05 -1.11 -0.33
N SER A 142 -15.17 -2.42 -0.19
CA SER A 142 -14.38 -3.23 0.74
C SER A 142 -12.90 -3.24 0.33
N TYR A 143 -12.64 -3.36 -0.97
CA TYR A 143 -11.30 -3.28 -1.56
C TYR A 143 -10.63 -1.93 -1.31
N SER A 144 -11.39 -0.84 -1.25
CA SER A 144 -10.88 0.52 -0.99
C SER A 144 -10.74 0.85 0.50
N SER A 145 -11.13 -0.05 1.40
CA SER A 145 -11.05 0.21 2.84
C SER A 145 -9.75 -0.30 3.42
N ARG A 146 -9.01 0.56 4.14
CA ARG A 146 -7.78 0.14 4.83
C ARG A 146 -8.07 -0.74 6.05
N SER A 147 -9.26 -0.60 6.64
CA SER A 147 -9.71 -1.42 7.77
C SER A 147 -10.16 -2.83 7.36
N VAL A 148 -10.59 -3.03 6.11
CA VAL A 148 -11.15 -4.31 5.64
C VAL A 148 -10.19 -5.04 4.71
N ASN A 149 -9.57 -4.35 3.74
CA ASN A 149 -8.69 -5.00 2.78
C ASN A 149 -7.30 -5.24 3.41
N PRO A 150 -6.92 -6.50 3.73
CA PRO A 150 -5.66 -6.79 4.39
C PRO A 150 -4.44 -6.45 3.52
N LEU A 151 -4.60 -6.36 2.21
CA LEU A 151 -3.52 -6.03 1.28
C LEU A 151 -2.86 -4.68 1.61
N PHE A 152 -3.62 -3.66 2.03
CA PHE A 152 -3.04 -2.36 2.41
C PHE A 152 -2.04 -2.49 3.57
N ARG A 153 -2.37 -3.34 4.55
CA ARG A 153 -1.49 -3.60 5.68
C ARG A 153 -0.26 -4.39 5.24
N ILE A 154 -0.48 -5.44 4.44
CA ILE A 154 0.60 -6.33 3.96
C ILE A 154 1.61 -5.56 3.12
N LEU A 155 1.17 -4.67 2.24
CA LEU A 155 2.04 -3.83 1.42
C LEU A 155 3.01 -2.99 2.25
N GLY A 156 2.67 -2.64 3.48
CA GLY A 156 3.55 -1.90 4.37
C GLY A 156 4.83 -2.65 4.77
N TRP A 157 4.97 -3.96 4.52
CA TRP A 157 6.21 -4.72 4.72
C TRP A 157 7.24 -4.54 3.58
N GLY A 158 6.86 -3.87 2.49
CA GLY A 158 7.75 -3.52 1.40
C GLY A 158 7.90 -4.59 0.33
N ALA A 159 8.14 -4.15 -0.91
CA ALA A 159 8.23 -5.02 -2.08
C ALA A 159 9.31 -6.13 -1.99
N PRO A 160 10.51 -5.90 -1.39
CA PRO A 160 11.54 -6.94 -1.32
C PRO A 160 11.08 -8.18 -0.55
N VAL A 161 10.53 -8.03 0.66
CA VAL A 161 10.07 -9.16 1.48
C VAL A 161 8.87 -9.84 0.84
N LEU A 162 7.92 -9.06 0.34
CA LEU A 162 6.70 -9.57 -0.29
C LEU A 162 7.01 -10.37 -1.57
N THR A 163 8.02 -9.98 -2.33
CA THR A 163 8.47 -10.72 -3.52
C THR A 163 9.12 -12.05 -3.13
N LEU A 164 9.93 -12.07 -2.07
CA LEU A 164 10.56 -13.30 -1.57
C LEU A 164 9.53 -14.33 -1.14
N ILE A 165 8.49 -13.91 -0.42
CA ILE A 165 7.41 -14.80 0.02
C ILE A 165 6.67 -15.36 -1.18
N ALA A 166 6.22 -14.51 -2.10
CA ALA A 166 5.49 -14.94 -3.28
C ALA A 166 6.30 -15.93 -4.14
N ALA A 167 7.62 -15.75 -4.24
CA ALA A 167 8.51 -16.66 -4.98
C ALA A 167 8.74 -18.01 -4.27
N ALA A 168 8.59 -18.07 -2.94
CA ALA A 168 8.76 -19.29 -2.15
C ALA A 168 7.48 -20.13 -2.09
N GLU A 169 6.32 -19.53 -2.37
CA GLU A 169 5.05 -20.24 -2.43
C GLU A 169 4.91 -21.04 -3.73
N LYS A 170 4.36 -22.25 -3.61
CA LYS A 170 3.97 -23.06 -4.77
C LYS A 170 2.62 -22.56 -5.29
N GLU A 171 2.41 -22.65 -6.60
CA GLU A 171 1.21 -22.13 -7.29
C GLU A 171 -0.12 -22.62 -6.68
N ASP A 172 -0.12 -23.79 -6.03
CA ASP A 172 -1.28 -24.48 -5.44
C ASP A 172 -1.79 -23.92 -4.09
N ALA A 173 -1.25 -22.83 -3.54
CA ALA A 173 -1.77 -22.22 -2.31
C ALA A 173 -3.14 -21.55 -2.57
N SER A 174 -4.21 -22.35 -2.42
CA SER A 174 -5.61 -21.98 -2.61
C SER A 174 -6.16 -21.22 -1.39
N ALA A 175 -6.72 -20.03 -1.66
CA ALA A 175 -7.45 -19.09 -0.80
C ALA A 175 -6.65 -18.06 0.05
N ALA A 176 -7.15 -16.81 0.05
CA ALA A 176 -6.66 -15.65 0.82
C ALA A 176 -6.40 -15.94 2.31
N THR A 177 -7.38 -16.56 2.98
CA THR A 177 -7.30 -16.93 4.39
C THR A 177 -6.16 -17.92 4.63
N SER A 178 -5.90 -18.81 3.68
CA SER A 178 -4.80 -19.77 3.74
C SER A 178 -3.44 -19.07 3.79
N ILE A 179 -3.27 -17.95 3.08
CA ILE A 179 -2.01 -17.19 3.07
C ILE A 179 -1.69 -16.61 4.46
N LEU A 180 -2.64 -15.88 5.07
CA LEU A 180 -2.41 -15.26 6.39
C LEU A 180 -2.36 -16.26 7.54
N GLU A 181 -3.02 -17.42 7.38
CA GLU A 181 -2.91 -18.54 8.33
C GLU A 181 -1.56 -19.24 8.22
N THR A 182 -1.06 -19.46 7.00
CA THR A 182 0.24 -20.09 6.74
C THR A 182 1.39 -19.21 7.23
N HIS A 183 1.34 -17.91 6.94
CA HIS A 183 2.34 -16.94 7.39
C HIS A 183 1.93 -16.29 8.71
N SER A 184 1.99 -17.09 9.78
CA SER A 184 1.59 -16.67 11.13
C SER A 184 2.25 -15.38 11.62
N PHE A 185 3.41 -15.00 11.05
CA PHE A 185 4.08 -13.71 11.26
C PHE A 185 3.13 -12.51 11.03
N PHE A 186 2.31 -12.52 9.99
CA PHE A 186 1.44 -11.37 9.65
C PHE A 186 0.29 -11.15 10.64
N LYS A 187 0.09 -12.07 11.58
CA LYS A 187 -0.82 -11.87 12.73
C LYS A 187 -0.23 -10.95 13.81
N THR A 188 1.00 -10.45 13.63
CA THR A 188 1.63 -9.48 14.52
C THR A 188 0.78 -8.21 14.68
N THR A 189 0.93 -7.51 15.80
CA THR A 189 0.32 -6.19 16.02
C THR A 189 1.24 -5.04 15.62
N LEU A 190 2.46 -5.33 15.18
CA LEU A 190 3.40 -4.31 14.74
C LEU A 190 2.88 -3.53 13.53
N SER A 191 3.28 -2.26 13.46
CA SER A 191 3.12 -1.43 12.27
C SER A 191 4.07 -1.94 11.18
N PRO A 192 3.56 -2.40 10.03
CA PRO A 192 4.41 -2.95 8.96
C PRO A 192 5.47 -1.97 8.48
N ARG A 193 5.07 -0.74 8.12
CA ARG A 193 5.99 0.30 7.64
C ARG A 193 7.06 0.67 8.66
N ALA A 194 6.69 0.71 9.93
CA ALA A 194 7.65 0.98 10.99
C ALA A 194 8.67 -0.15 11.15
N ASN A 195 8.40 -1.37 10.68
CA ASN A 195 9.25 -2.55 10.93
C ASN A 195 9.77 -3.22 9.67
N ALA A 196 9.47 -2.65 8.49
CA ALA A 196 9.85 -3.19 7.19
C ALA A 196 11.36 -3.36 7.08
N TYR A 197 12.14 -2.39 7.57
CA TYR A 197 13.60 -2.45 7.60
C TYR A 197 14.11 -3.68 8.35
N LEU A 198 13.66 -3.85 9.60
CA LEU A 198 14.11 -4.96 10.46
C LEU A 198 13.80 -6.31 9.79
N LEU A 199 12.60 -6.45 9.24
CA LEU A 199 12.19 -7.69 8.58
C LEU A 199 13.00 -7.94 7.30
N ARG A 200 13.21 -6.90 6.49
CA ARG A 200 13.98 -7.00 5.23
C ARG A 200 15.42 -7.42 5.46
N VAL A 201 16.05 -6.97 6.55
CA VAL A 201 17.42 -7.37 6.90
C VAL A 201 17.50 -8.82 7.38
N LEU A 202 16.46 -9.32 8.07
CA LEU A 202 16.45 -10.67 8.65
C LEU A 202 16.02 -11.77 7.67
N VAL A 203 15.12 -11.43 6.74
CA VAL A 203 14.51 -12.39 5.81
C VAL A 203 15.26 -12.41 4.49
N THR A 204 15.67 -13.61 4.10
CA THR A 204 16.42 -13.94 2.88
C THR A 204 15.74 -15.09 2.16
N PRO A 205 16.07 -15.37 0.88
CA PRO A 205 15.56 -16.55 0.19
C PRO A 205 15.78 -17.86 0.96
N ALA A 206 16.91 -17.98 1.68
CA ALA A 206 17.28 -19.20 2.41
C ALA A 206 16.49 -19.45 3.70
N ASN A 207 15.82 -18.42 4.25
CA ASN A 207 15.15 -18.51 5.55
C ASN A 207 13.74 -17.90 5.57
N VAL A 208 13.11 -17.70 4.41
CA VAL A 208 11.75 -17.13 4.29
C VAL A 208 10.69 -17.95 5.04
N ASP A 209 10.91 -19.25 5.21
CA ASP A 209 10.06 -20.15 6.02
C ASP A 209 9.98 -19.77 7.50
N LEU A 210 10.90 -18.94 8.02
CA LEU A 210 10.80 -18.37 9.36
C LEU A 210 9.48 -17.64 9.58
N LEU A 211 8.93 -17.00 8.55
CA LEU A 211 7.67 -16.25 8.61
C LEU A 211 6.44 -17.13 8.87
N ARG A 212 6.56 -18.44 8.69
CA ARG A 212 5.52 -19.42 9.02
C ARG A 212 5.56 -19.83 10.49
N LYS A 213 6.73 -19.68 11.14
CA LYS A 213 6.97 -20.17 12.51
C LYS A 213 6.48 -19.17 13.57
N ALA A 214 5.51 -19.58 14.39
CA ALA A 214 5.00 -18.76 15.48
C ALA A 214 6.07 -18.24 16.47
N PRO A 215 7.12 -19.03 16.84
CA PRO A 215 8.19 -18.54 17.71
C PRO A 215 8.99 -17.36 17.10
N PHE A 216 9.16 -17.33 15.78
CA PHE A 216 9.88 -16.23 15.12
C PHE A 216 9.12 -14.91 15.29
N ARG A 217 7.79 -14.93 15.14
CA ARG A 217 6.94 -13.75 15.34
C ARG A 217 7.15 -13.13 16.73
N GLY A 218 7.03 -13.92 17.80
CA GLY A 218 7.15 -13.41 19.16
C GLY A 218 8.54 -12.84 19.45
N ARG A 219 9.60 -13.52 19.00
CA ARG A 219 10.99 -13.05 19.14
C ARG A 219 11.24 -11.76 18.33
N PHE A 220 10.67 -11.65 17.14
CA PHE A 220 10.76 -10.44 16.32
C PHE A 220 10.04 -9.25 16.96
N GLU A 221 8.85 -9.47 17.54
CA GLU A 221 8.10 -8.45 18.29
C GLU A 221 8.88 -7.94 19.50
N GLU A 222 9.53 -8.85 20.23
CA GLU A 222 10.40 -8.49 21.36
C GLU A 222 11.62 -7.68 20.91
N LEU A 223 12.29 -8.10 19.83
CA LEU A 223 13.43 -7.37 19.26
C LEU A 223 13.03 -5.95 18.83
N SER A 224 11.97 -5.83 18.04
CA SER A 224 11.44 -4.54 17.60
C SER A 224 11.08 -3.65 18.79
N GLY A 225 10.38 -4.21 19.77
CA GLY A 225 10.01 -3.49 20.99
C GLY A 225 11.21 -3.01 21.79
N ARG A 226 12.27 -3.83 21.90
CA ARG A 226 13.52 -3.45 22.57
C ARG A 226 14.22 -2.31 21.83
N LEU A 227 14.44 -2.44 20.52
CA LEU A 227 15.09 -1.39 19.74
C LEU A 227 14.32 -0.06 19.78
N CYS A 228 12.99 -0.11 19.66
CA CYS A 228 12.14 1.08 19.75
C CYS A 228 12.20 1.78 21.12
N ARG A 229 12.51 1.05 22.20
CA ARG A 229 12.70 1.62 23.54
C ARG A 229 14.12 2.16 23.74
N ASP A 230 15.12 1.45 23.24
CA ASP A 230 16.52 1.71 23.58
C ASP A 230 17.16 2.77 22.68
N LEU A 231 16.79 2.84 21.39
CA LEU A 231 17.38 3.80 20.45
C LEU A 231 17.09 5.26 20.82
N PRO A 232 15.85 5.66 21.22
CA PRO A 232 15.59 7.04 21.62
C PRO A 232 16.42 7.50 22.83
N LEU A 233 16.80 6.58 23.73
CA LEU A 233 17.64 6.91 24.90
C LEU A 233 19.09 7.27 24.51
N LYS A 234 19.50 6.87 23.30
CA LYS A 234 20.81 7.17 22.72
C LYS A 234 20.78 8.39 21.79
N ALA A 235 19.61 9.02 21.63
CA ALA A 235 19.38 10.15 20.74
C ALA A 235 19.30 11.46 21.56
N PRO A 236 20.40 12.21 21.75
CA PRO A 236 20.33 13.49 22.44
C PRO A 236 19.46 14.51 21.68
N GLY A 237 19.28 14.33 20.36
CA GLY A 237 18.22 14.93 19.55
C GLY A 237 18.24 16.46 19.60
N SER A 238 18.83 17.11 18.59
CA SER A 238 18.76 18.57 18.51
C SER A 238 17.42 19.04 17.92
N SER A 239 16.81 20.07 18.51
CA SER A 239 15.67 20.75 17.89
C SER A 239 16.02 21.41 16.55
N SER A 240 17.30 21.67 16.28
CA SER A 240 17.78 22.23 15.01
C SER A 240 18.11 21.19 13.95
N ALA A 241 18.09 19.89 14.29
CA ALA A 241 18.39 18.82 13.34
C ALA A 241 17.31 18.72 12.23
N PRO A 242 17.67 18.27 11.03
CA PRO A 242 16.70 18.04 9.96
C PRO A 242 15.72 16.93 10.35
N TYR A 243 14.61 16.84 9.62
CA TYR A 243 13.70 15.70 9.80
C TYR A 243 14.34 14.42 9.29
N VAL A 244 14.16 13.32 10.03
CA VAL A 244 14.78 12.02 9.70
C VAL A 244 14.42 11.56 8.27
N HIS A 245 13.18 11.76 7.83
CA HIS A 245 12.72 11.34 6.51
C HIS A 245 13.34 12.12 5.32
N SER A 246 14.09 13.20 5.57
CA SER A 246 14.82 13.93 4.53
C SER A 246 16.30 13.58 4.45
N LEU A 247 16.80 12.70 5.32
CA LEU A 247 18.19 12.26 5.29
C LEU A 247 18.47 11.38 4.06
N PRO A 248 19.68 11.43 3.47
CA PRO A 248 20.04 10.66 2.28
C PRO A 248 20.40 9.19 2.62
N MET A 249 19.49 8.48 3.29
CA MET A 249 19.69 7.11 3.78
C MET A 249 18.57 6.18 3.33
N ASP A 250 18.68 4.90 3.68
CA ASP A 250 17.64 3.89 3.42
C ASP A 250 16.29 4.31 4.02
N SER A 251 15.29 4.47 3.15
CA SER A 251 13.97 4.97 3.52
C SER A 251 13.24 4.10 4.53
N ASP A 252 13.41 2.77 4.49
CA ASP A 252 12.74 1.88 5.44
C ASP A 252 13.36 2.05 6.83
N PHE A 253 14.68 2.25 6.90
CA PHE A 253 15.35 2.53 8.17
C PHE A 253 14.90 3.86 8.75
N LEU A 254 14.78 4.89 7.91
CA LEU A 254 14.26 6.20 8.32
C LEU A 254 12.79 6.12 8.78
N ASP A 255 11.97 5.27 8.13
CA ASP A 255 10.61 4.97 8.60
C ASP A 255 10.62 4.20 9.93
N PHE A 256 11.58 3.29 10.18
CA PHE A 256 11.73 2.64 11.47
C PHE A 256 12.09 3.63 12.60
N LEU A 257 13.04 4.54 12.37
CA LEU A 257 13.36 5.59 13.33
C LEU A 257 12.15 6.50 13.60
N ARG A 258 11.48 6.97 12.55
CA ARG A 258 10.38 7.93 12.65
C ARG A 258 9.10 7.32 13.22
N LEU A 259 8.68 6.18 12.68
CA LEU A 259 7.37 5.58 12.98
C LEU A 259 7.46 4.57 14.13
N GLY A 260 8.58 3.85 14.25
CA GLY A 260 8.83 2.88 15.31
C GLY A 260 9.39 3.55 16.56
N CYS A 261 10.58 4.14 16.44
CA CYS A 261 11.30 4.76 17.56
C CYS A 261 10.78 6.15 17.94
N ARG A 262 9.90 6.74 17.11
CA ARG A 262 9.33 8.10 17.31
C ARG A 262 10.40 9.21 17.30
N ILE A 263 11.49 8.99 16.58
CA ILE A 263 12.58 9.97 16.41
C ILE A 263 12.27 10.79 15.16
N ALA A 264 11.80 12.03 15.35
CA ALA A 264 11.36 12.88 14.24
C ALA A 264 12.51 13.63 13.56
N ARG A 265 13.57 13.97 14.32
CA ARG A 265 14.70 14.78 13.89
C ARG A 265 16.00 14.18 14.40
N LEU A 266 17.00 14.16 13.54
CA LEU A 266 18.31 13.58 13.79
C LEU A 266 19.28 14.09 12.72
N ASP A 267 20.54 14.29 13.04
CA ASP A 267 21.54 14.52 12.00
C ASP A 267 21.96 13.20 11.33
N GLU A 268 22.72 13.30 10.25
CA GLU A 268 23.12 12.14 9.44
C GLU A 268 24.10 11.21 10.18
N GLU A 269 24.99 11.77 11.01
CA GLU A 269 26.00 11.01 11.76
C GLU A 269 25.35 10.21 12.89
N GLU A 270 24.45 10.84 13.64
CA GLU A 270 23.60 10.20 14.64
C GLU A 270 22.73 9.10 14.01
N ALA A 271 22.12 9.36 12.85
CA ALA A 271 21.30 8.37 12.14
C ALA A 271 22.15 7.17 11.67
N ALA A 272 23.35 7.41 11.17
CA ALA A 272 24.29 6.36 10.79
C ALA A 272 24.71 5.52 12.01
N SER A 273 25.04 6.14 13.13
CA SER A 273 25.37 5.44 14.37
C SER A 273 24.22 4.55 14.87
N MET A 274 22.98 5.07 14.83
CA MET A 274 21.80 4.26 15.17
C MET A 274 21.58 3.09 14.22
N LYS A 275 21.91 3.27 12.94
CA LYS A 275 21.84 2.20 11.95
C LYS A 275 22.83 1.09 12.28
N GLU A 276 24.07 1.43 12.63
CA GLU A 276 25.08 0.46 13.03
C GLU A 276 24.65 -0.35 14.27
N VAL A 277 24.11 0.33 15.29
CA VAL A 277 23.58 -0.35 16.49
C VAL A 277 22.43 -1.29 16.12
N THR A 278 21.50 -0.83 15.27
CA THR A 278 20.36 -1.62 14.82
C THR A 278 20.83 -2.85 14.04
N ASP A 279 21.75 -2.68 13.10
CA ASP A 279 22.29 -3.75 12.28
C ASP A 279 23.08 -4.78 13.09
N HIS A 280 23.81 -4.33 14.11
CA HIS A 280 24.49 -5.22 15.05
C HIS A 280 23.50 -6.11 15.82
N GLU A 281 22.41 -5.52 16.33
CA GLU A 281 21.36 -6.26 17.04
C GLU A 281 20.62 -7.23 16.11
N LEU A 282 20.36 -6.84 14.86
CA LEU A 282 19.76 -7.73 13.85
C LEU A 282 20.69 -8.89 13.49
N ALA A 283 22.00 -8.64 13.36
CA ALA A 283 22.99 -9.69 13.11
C ALA A 283 23.07 -10.69 14.27
N ARG A 284 23.07 -10.19 15.52
CA ARG A 284 22.99 -11.03 16.72
C ARG A 284 21.72 -11.86 16.73
N PHE A 285 20.56 -11.26 16.51
CA PHE A 285 19.27 -11.95 16.46
C PHE A 285 19.26 -13.07 15.42
N ARG A 286 19.82 -12.82 14.23
CA ARG A 286 19.95 -13.82 13.17
C ARG A 286 20.78 -15.03 13.60
N ASN A 287 21.87 -14.81 14.33
CA ASN A 287 22.73 -15.90 14.82
C ASN A 287 22.02 -16.76 15.88
N GLU A 288 21.08 -16.19 16.62
CA GLU A 288 20.25 -16.92 17.61
C GLU A 288 19.05 -17.65 16.97
N LEU A 289 18.86 -17.56 15.65
CA LEU A 289 17.81 -18.26 14.90
C LEU A 289 18.32 -19.50 14.15
N VAL A 290 19.64 -19.64 14.03
CA VAL A 290 20.34 -20.85 13.55
C VAL A 290 20.47 -21.83 14.70
#